data_AF-A0A0P8B9E6-F1
#
_entry.id   AF-A0A0P8B9E6-F1
#
_cell.length_a   1.000
_cell.length_b   1.000
_cell.length_c   1.000
_cell.angle_alpha   90.00
_cell.angle_beta   90.00
_cell.angle_gamma   90.00
#
_symmetry.space_group_name_H-M   'P 1'
#
loop_
_entity.id
_entity.type
_entity.pdbx_description
1 polymer ?
#
loop_
_entity_poly.entity_id
_entity_poly.type
_entity_poly.pdbx_seq_one_letter_code
_entity_poly.pdbx_strand_id
1 'polypeptide(L)'
;MRGEVNWRRLFGTVHDIVTLIGFYCAVFCLALITSIYVYEVGARYFFSAPTSWSSALVSYLLLYIVFLAMPELTRHRVHVFISIFLDTLPERQAVMLTRVLYTIAGIACLIGAYFSFGATSHQFLTGITTVNEWRVPKWLVSVAIPYGLFSTGLYYLRHVMGRISFCDERVS
;
A
#
# COMPACT_ATOMS: atom_id res chain seq x y z
N MET A 1 -28.58 28.55 6.58
CA MET A 1 -28.35 27.11 6.34
C MET A 1 -26.87 26.81 6.55
N ARG A 2 -26.42 26.73 7.81
CA ARG A 2 -25.00 26.53 8.14
C ARG A 2 -24.73 25.04 8.08
N GLY A 3 -24.04 24.60 7.03
CA GLY A 3 -23.55 23.22 6.95
C GLY A 3 -22.57 23.00 8.09
N GLU A 4 -23.01 22.30 9.12
CA GLU A 4 -22.13 21.73 10.15
C GLU A 4 -21.19 20.75 9.45
N VAL A 5 -20.04 21.25 9.01
CA VAL A 5 -19.02 20.47 8.34
C VAL A 5 -18.59 19.39 9.32
N ASN A 6 -18.99 18.16 9.05
CA ASN A 6 -18.75 17.05 9.95
C ASN A 6 -17.27 16.65 9.76
N TRP A 7 -16.37 17.33 10.47
CA TRP A 7 -14.91 17.21 10.33
C TRP A 7 -14.42 15.77 10.31
N ARG A 8 -15.06 14.89 11.11
CA ARG A 8 -14.74 13.46 11.15
C ARG A 8 -14.96 12.75 9.81
N ARG A 9 -16.01 13.13 9.07
CA ARG A 9 -16.29 12.58 7.72
C ARG A 9 -15.35 13.17 6.69
N LEU A 10 -15.06 14.48 6.78
CA LEU A 10 -14.14 15.16 5.88
C LEU A 10 -12.74 14.54 5.90
N PHE A 11 -12.17 14.32 7.09
CA PHE A 11 -10.87 13.65 7.24
C PHE A 11 -10.86 12.25 6.62
N GLY A 12 -11.95 11.50 6.76
CA GLY A 12 -12.09 10.19 6.14
C GLY A 12 -12.07 10.28 4.61
N THR A 13 -12.88 11.17 4.03
CA THR A 13 -12.96 11.34 2.57
C THR A 13 -11.65 11.83 1.97
N VAL A 14 -10.94 12.75 2.63
CA VAL A 14 -9.63 13.23 2.17
C VAL A 14 -8.62 12.08 2.14
N HIS A 15 -8.56 11.26 3.19
CA HIS A 15 -7.67 10.10 3.23
C HIS A 15 -8.00 9.08 2.13
N ASP A 16 -9.29 8.87 1.87
CA ASP A 16 -9.76 7.96 0.83
C ASP A 16 -9.38 8.48 -0.57
N ILE A 17 -9.50 9.78 -0.83
CA ILE A 17 -9.07 10.41 -2.10
C ILE A 17 -7.56 10.28 -2.29
N VAL A 18 -6.78 10.58 -1.25
CA VAL A 18 -5.31 10.49 -1.29
C VAL A 18 -4.86 9.06 -1.60
N THR A 19 -5.54 8.08 -1.02
CA THR A 19 -5.28 6.66 -1.27
C THR A 19 -5.63 6.26 -2.70
N LEU A 20 -6.78 6.72 -3.20
CA LEU A 20 -7.24 6.45 -4.55
C LEU A 20 -6.31 7.06 -5.62
N ILE A 21 -5.83 8.28 -5.40
CA ILE A 21 -4.78 8.89 -6.24
C ILE A 21 -3.52 8.02 -6.23
N GLY A 22 -3.09 7.57 -5.04
CA GLY A 22 -1.97 6.63 -4.90
C GLY A 22 -2.17 5.35 -5.70
N PHE A 23 -3.36 4.77 -5.66
CA PHE A 23 -3.70 3.57 -6.43
C PHE A 23 -3.61 3.79 -7.95
N TYR A 24 -4.14 4.90 -8.47
CA TYR A 24 -3.99 5.23 -9.90
C TYR A 24 -2.53 5.44 -10.30
N CYS A 25 -1.71 6.04 -9.44
CA CYS A 25 -0.27 6.14 -9.65
C CYS A 25 0.39 4.74 -9.70
N ALA A 26 -0.02 3.80 -8.84
CA ALA A 26 0.45 2.41 -8.89
C ALA A 26 0.07 1.74 -10.22
N VAL A 27 -1.16 1.89 -10.70
CA VAL A 27 -1.59 1.35 -12.00
C VAL A 27 -0.76 1.94 -13.14
N PHE A 28 -0.48 3.24 -13.11
CA PHE A 28 0.39 3.90 -14.09
C PHE A 28 1.83 3.34 -14.06
N CYS A 29 2.40 3.15 -12.86
CA CYS A 29 3.70 2.50 -12.70
C CYS A 29 3.73 1.09 -13.29
N LEU A 30 2.65 0.31 -13.12
CA LEU A 30 2.53 -1.03 -13.70
C LEU A 30 2.54 -0.99 -15.22
N ALA A 31 1.76 -0.08 -15.83
CA ALA A 31 1.75 0.12 -17.27
C ALA A 31 3.13 0.52 -17.81
N LEU A 32 3.88 1.35 -17.07
CA LEU A 32 5.27 1.70 -17.37
C LEU A 32 6.19 0.48 -17.35
N ILE A 33 6.13 -0.36 -16.31
CA ILE A 33 6.93 -1.59 -16.23
C ILE A 33 6.66 -2.47 -17.45
N THR A 34 5.39 -2.71 -17.77
CA THR A 34 5.02 -3.54 -18.92
C THR A 34 5.57 -2.96 -20.21
N SER A 35 5.47 -1.65 -20.41
CA SER A 35 6.00 -0.97 -21.60
C SER A 35 7.52 -1.09 -21.72
N ILE A 36 8.24 -0.92 -20.60
CA ILE A 36 9.70 -1.07 -20.55
C ILE A 36 10.10 -2.51 -20.87
N TYR A 37 9.37 -3.50 -20.34
CA TYR A 37 9.66 -4.90 -20.60
C TYR A 37 9.42 -5.28 -22.06
N VAL A 38 8.33 -4.81 -22.66
CA VAL A 38 8.05 -5.00 -24.10
C VAL A 38 9.17 -4.39 -24.95
N TYR A 39 9.63 -3.18 -24.58
CA TYR A 39 10.77 -2.54 -25.23
C TYR A 39 12.05 -3.36 -25.08
N GLU A 40 12.36 -3.88 -23.89
CA GLU A 40 13.57 -4.67 -23.64
C GLU A 40 13.58 -5.98 -24.43
N VAL A 41 12.43 -6.66 -24.48
CA VAL A 41 12.24 -7.86 -25.30
C VAL A 41 12.50 -7.53 -26.77
N GLY A 42 11.90 -6.45 -27.29
CA GLY A 42 12.16 -5.99 -28.66
C GLY A 42 13.63 -5.64 -28.90
N ALA A 43 14.23 -4.84 -28.03
CA ALA A 43 15.63 -4.43 -28.13
C ALA A 43 16.59 -5.63 -28.15
N ARG A 44 16.30 -6.67 -27.38
CA ARG A 44 17.11 -7.90 -27.36
C ARG A 44 17.05 -8.66 -28.68
N TYR A 45 15.87 -8.73 -29.31
CA TYR A 45 15.68 -9.44 -30.58
C TYR A 45 16.19 -8.66 -31.80
N PHE A 46 16.08 -7.32 -31.79
CA PHE A 46 16.46 -6.49 -32.94
C PHE A 46 17.87 -5.88 -32.83
N PHE A 47 18.36 -5.59 -31.62
CA PHE A 47 19.59 -4.84 -31.39
C PHE A 47 20.67 -5.63 -30.62
N SER A 48 20.39 -6.86 -30.16
CA SER A 48 21.35 -7.74 -29.45
C SER A 48 22.07 -7.11 -28.25
N ALA A 49 21.54 -6.02 -27.69
CA ALA A 49 22.15 -5.24 -26.62
C ALA A 49 21.21 -5.21 -25.39
N PRO A 50 21.48 -6.00 -24.33
CA PRO A 50 20.70 -5.94 -23.10
C PRO A 50 20.98 -4.63 -22.34
N THR A 51 19.93 -3.88 -22.00
CA THR A 51 20.02 -2.62 -21.24
C THR A 51 20.08 -2.91 -19.73
N SER A 52 21.22 -2.67 -19.08
CA SER A 52 21.42 -2.94 -17.65
C SER A 52 20.54 -2.10 -16.71
N TRP A 53 20.09 -0.91 -17.14
CA TRP A 53 19.35 0.05 -16.31
C TRP A 53 17.88 -0.33 -16.08
N SER A 54 17.26 -1.16 -16.93
CA SER A 54 15.83 -1.50 -16.84
C SER A 54 15.50 -2.24 -15.55
N SER A 55 16.35 -3.19 -15.16
CA SER A 55 16.19 -4.05 -13.98
C SER A 55 16.06 -3.25 -12.66
N ALA A 56 16.88 -2.22 -12.48
CA ALA A 56 16.84 -1.36 -11.30
C ALA A 56 15.55 -0.52 -11.27
N LEU A 57 15.15 0.03 -12.42
CA LEU A 57 13.96 0.85 -12.54
C LEU A 57 12.69 0.04 -12.28
N VAL A 58 12.59 -1.18 -12.83
CA VAL A 58 11.46 -2.10 -12.57
C VAL A 58 11.34 -2.42 -11.08
N SER A 59 12.46 -2.69 -10.41
CA SER A 59 12.46 -2.96 -8.96
C SER A 59 11.95 -1.77 -8.14
N TYR A 60 12.31 -0.53 -8.52
CA TYR A 60 11.79 0.67 -7.87
C TYR A 60 10.29 0.87 -8.14
N LEU A 61 9.84 0.71 -9.39
CA LEU A 61 8.43 0.83 -9.72
C LEU A 61 7.57 -0.23 -9.02
N LEU A 62 8.05 -1.47 -8.91
CA LEU A 62 7.37 -2.53 -8.13
C LEU A 62 7.20 -2.12 -6.68
N LEU A 63 8.24 -1.54 -6.06
CA LEU A 63 8.14 -1.05 -4.70
C LEU A 63 7.04 0.03 -4.57
N TYR A 64 7.02 1.02 -5.47
CA TYR A 64 5.96 2.02 -5.49
C TYR A 64 4.58 1.38 -5.65
N ILE A 65 4.42 0.43 -6.58
CA ILE A 65 3.15 -0.25 -6.81
C ILE A 65 2.65 -0.91 -5.52
N VAL A 66 3.50 -1.68 -4.86
CA VAL A 66 3.14 -2.41 -3.63
C VAL A 66 2.69 -1.44 -2.55
N PHE A 67 3.49 -0.41 -2.23
CA PHE A 67 3.18 0.48 -1.10
C PHE A 67 2.07 1.49 -1.40
N LEU A 68 1.85 1.89 -2.65
CA LEU A 68 0.74 2.75 -3.03
C LEU A 68 -0.59 1.97 -3.19
N ALA A 69 -0.54 0.70 -3.59
CA ALA A 69 -1.74 -0.13 -3.71
C ALA A 69 -2.20 -0.71 -2.36
N MET A 70 -1.26 -1.01 -1.45
CA MET A 70 -1.53 -1.59 -0.12
C MET A 70 -2.70 -0.96 0.67
N PRO A 71 -2.83 0.37 0.78
CA PRO A 71 -3.90 0.97 1.58
C PRO A 71 -5.28 0.81 0.89
N GLU A 72 -5.35 0.88 -0.44
CA GLU A 72 -6.60 0.69 -1.18
C GLU A 72 -7.06 -0.78 -1.17
N LEU A 73 -6.11 -1.72 -1.23
CA LEU A 73 -6.38 -3.15 -1.06
C LEU A 73 -6.91 -3.46 0.35
N THR A 74 -6.34 -2.79 1.37
CA THR A 74 -6.80 -2.93 2.75
C THR A 74 -8.20 -2.34 2.93
N ARG A 75 -8.52 -1.23 2.26
CA ARG A 75 -9.85 -0.62 2.23
C ARG A 75 -10.91 -1.57 1.64
N HIS A 76 -10.58 -2.29 0.57
CA HIS A 76 -11.47 -3.25 -0.08
C HIS A 76 -11.60 -4.59 0.67
N ARG A 77 -11.06 -4.69 1.91
CA ARG A 77 -11.19 -5.86 2.77
C ARG A 77 -10.75 -7.17 2.07
N VAL A 78 -9.64 -7.13 1.32
CA VAL A 78 -9.06 -8.30 0.61
C VAL A 78 -8.64 -9.45 1.55
N HIS A 79 -8.91 -9.34 2.86
CA HIS A 79 -8.87 -10.41 3.86
C HIS A 79 -9.94 -11.50 3.63
N VAL A 80 -10.19 -11.89 2.38
CA VAL A 80 -11.12 -12.93 1.93
C VAL A 80 -10.79 -14.29 2.57
N PHE A 81 -9.52 -14.54 2.88
CA PHE A 81 -9.12 -15.76 3.59
C PHE A 81 -9.60 -15.79 5.04
N ILE A 82 -9.64 -14.62 5.70
CA ILE A 82 -10.06 -14.51 7.10
C ILE A 82 -11.58 -14.66 7.19
N SER A 83 -12.35 -14.15 6.22
CA SER A 83 -13.80 -14.33 6.19
C SER A 83 -14.21 -15.80 6.11
N ILE A 84 -13.58 -16.62 5.26
CA ILE A 84 -13.89 -18.05 5.15
C ILE A 84 -13.69 -18.79 6.48
N PHE A 85 -12.64 -18.44 7.22
CA PHE A 85 -12.39 -19.05 8.54
C PHE A 85 -13.39 -18.55 9.58
N LEU A 86 -13.72 -17.25 9.55
CA LEU A 86 -14.68 -16.61 10.46
C LEU A 86 -16.13 -17.10 10.26
N ASP A 87 -16.49 -17.53 9.05
CA ASP A 87 -17.83 -18.05 8.74
C ASP A 87 -18.15 -19.35 9.49
N THR A 88 -17.13 -20.06 9.97
CA THR A 88 -17.29 -21.26 10.81
C THR A 88 -17.53 -20.95 12.28
N LEU A 89 -17.35 -19.69 12.73
CA LEU A 89 -17.46 -19.28 14.13
C LEU A 89 -18.82 -18.60 14.45
N PRO A 90 -19.25 -18.61 15.73
CA PRO A 90 -20.37 -17.80 16.18
C PRO A 90 -20.12 -16.30 15.94
N GLU A 91 -21.14 -15.57 15.47
CA GLU A 91 -21.05 -14.16 15.04
C GLU A 91 -20.31 -13.25 16.04
N ARG A 92 -20.56 -13.43 17.35
CA ARG A 92 -19.93 -12.63 18.40
C ARG A 92 -18.43 -12.89 18.53
N GLN A 93 -17.99 -14.14 18.35
CA GLN A 93 -16.58 -14.52 18.38
C GLN A 93 -15.88 -14.07 17.10
N ALA A 94 -16.55 -14.18 15.94
CA ALA A 94 -16.04 -13.72 14.66
C ALA A 94 -15.75 -12.21 14.67
N VAL A 95 -16.67 -11.39 15.21
CA VAL A 95 -16.47 -9.94 15.34
C VAL A 95 -15.29 -9.61 16.26
N MET A 96 -15.17 -10.30 17.40
CA MET A 96 -14.09 -10.07 18.35
C MET A 96 -12.73 -10.45 17.76
N LEU A 97 -12.63 -11.62 17.11
CA LEU A 97 -11.41 -12.09 16.46
C LEU A 97 -11.00 -11.15 15.33
N THR A 98 -11.95 -10.73 14.49
CA THR A 98 -11.70 -9.76 13.40
C THR A 98 -11.15 -8.45 13.95
N ARG A 99 -11.73 -7.93 15.04
CA ARG A 99 -11.25 -6.71 15.68
C ARG A 99 -9.82 -6.89 16.21
N VAL A 100 -9.51 -8.01 16.87
CA VAL A 100 -8.16 -8.31 17.37
C VAL A 100 -7.16 -8.36 16.21
N LEU A 101 -7.49 -9.07 15.13
CA LEU A 101 -6.64 -9.18 13.95
C LEU A 101 -6.34 -7.82 13.31
N TYR A 102 -7.36 -6.97 13.11
CA TYR A 102 -7.13 -5.62 12.61
C TYR A 102 -6.32 -4.75 13.55
N THR A 103 -6.48 -4.93 14.87
CA THR A 103 -5.69 -4.18 15.85
C THR A 103 -4.22 -4.58 15.78
N ILE A 104 -3.94 -5.89 15.72
CA ILE A 104 -2.57 -6.41 15.58
C ILE A 104 -1.96 -5.96 14.25
N ALA A 105 -2.69 -6.10 13.14
CA ALA A 105 -2.22 -5.68 11.82
C ALA A 105 -1.95 -4.17 11.78
N GLY A 106 -2.84 -3.35 12.34
CA GLY A 106 -2.66 -1.91 12.44
C GLY A 106 -1.42 -1.52 13.23
N ILE A 107 -1.20 -2.14 14.41
CA ILE A 107 -0.02 -1.91 15.24
C ILE A 107 1.25 -2.32 14.48
N ALA A 108 1.26 -3.50 13.85
CA ALA A 108 2.41 -3.98 13.07
C ALA A 108 2.76 -3.01 11.93
N CYS A 109 1.77 -2.52 11.18
CA CYS A 109 1.97 -1.51 10.14
C CYS A 109 2.54 -0.20 10.69
N LEU A 110 2.05 0.29 11.84
CA LEU A 110 2.54 1.52 12.46
C LEU A 110 3.99 1.38 12.97
N ILE A 111 4.32 0.26 13.59
CA ILE A 111 5.69 -0.06 14.00
C ILE A 111 6.61 -0.10 12.77
N GLY A 112 6.19 -0.80 11.72
CA GLY A 112 6.91 -0.85 10.45
C GLY A 112 7.12 0.54 9.84
N ALA A 113 6.10 1.40 9.87
CA ALA A 113 6.20 2.78 9.40
C ALA A 113 7.22 3.59 10.21
N TYR A 114 7.23 3.44 11.54
CA TYR A 114 8.18 4.12 12.42
C TYR A 114 9.63 3.71 12.12
N PHE A 115 9.91 2.40 12.05
CA PHE A 115 11.24 1.90 11.69
C PHE A 115 11.67 2.34 10.28
N SER A 116 10.76 2.27 9.31
CA SER A 116 11.03 2.67 7.92
C SER A 116 11.28 4.17 7.79
N PHE A 117 10.61 4.98 8.61
CA PHE A 117 10.83 6.42 8.67
C PHE A 117 12.21 6.74 9.24
N GLY A 118 12.62 6.08 10.33
CA GLY A 118 13.98 6.19 10.87
C GLY A 118 15.05 5.76 9.86
N ALA A 119 14.83 4.66 9.16
CA ALA A 119 15.74 4.23 8.10
C ALA A 119 15.82 5.25 6.95
N THR A 120 14.69 5.84 6.56
CA THR A 120 14.63 6.86 5.50
C THR A 120 15.34 8.16 5.91
N SER A 121 15.16 8.62 7.15
CA SER A 121 15.82 9.83 7.63
C SER A 121 17.33 9.67 7.74
N HIS A 122 17.80 8.50 8.22
CA HIS A 122 19.21 8.16 8.19
C HIS A 122 19.76 8.16 6.76
N GLN A 123 19.09 7.52 5.80
CA GLN A 123 19.51 7.52 4.40
C GLN A 123 19.56 8.93 3.77
N PHE A 124 18.63 9.81 4.15
CA PHE A 124 18.59 11.20 3.70
C PHE A 124 19.80 11.98 4.23
N LEU A 125 20.14 11.82 5.51
CA LEU A 125 21.26 12.50 6.17
C LEU A 125 22.62 11.97 5.71
N THR A 126 22.75 10.66 5.48
CA THR A 126 24.02 10.03 5.09
C THR A 126 24.32 10.19 3.59
N GLY A 127 23.37 10.72 2.79
CA GLY A 127 23.58 10.99 1.36
C GLY A 127 23.94 9.74 0.54
N ILE A 128 23.57 8.55 1.02
CA ILE A 128 23.95 7.27 0.41
C ILE A 128 23.26 7.17 -0.95
N THR A 129 24.01 7.40 -2.01
CA THR A 129 23.56 7.16 -3.39
C THR A 129 23.71 5.68 -3.72
N THR A 130 22.76 5.11 -4.47
CA THR A 130 22.86 3.73 -4.93
C THR A 130 24.03 3.60 -5.91
N VAL A 131 24.80 2.52 -5.80
CA VAL A 131 25.87 2.13 -6.73
C VAL A 131 25.26 1.48 -7.98
N ASN A 132 24.37 2.21 -8.68
CA ASN A 132 23.79 1.80 -9.95
C ASN A 132 24.09 2.88 -11.01
N GLU A 133 24.17 2.51 -12.30
CA GLU A 133 24.47 3.42 -13.43
C GLU A 133 23.68 4.73 -13.42
N TRP A 134 22.46 4.71 -12.87
CA TRP A 134 21.65 5.90 -12.59
C TRP A 134 21.73 6.22 -11.09
N ARG A 135 22.37 7.34 -10.74
CA ARG A 135 22.50 7.84 -9.36
C ARG A 135 21.15 8.38 -8.85
N VAL A 136 20.14 7.51 -8.72
CA VAL A 136 18.86 7.84 -8.11
C VAL A 136 19.04 7.85 -6.59
N PRO A 137 18.65 8.94 -5.90
CA PRO A 137 18.72 8.98 -4.46
C PRO A 137 17.78 7.93 -3.83
N LYS A 138 18.32 7.05 -2.98
CA LYS A 138 17.57 5.97 -2.30
C LYS A 138 16.39 6.49 -1.48
N TRP A 139 16.51 7.70 -0.92
CA TRP A 139 15.47 8.29 -0.10
C TRP A 139 14.14 8.47 -0.85
N LEU A 140 14.19 8.69 -2.18
CA LEU A 140 13.00 8.86 -3.00
C LEU A 140 12.15 7.59 -3.01
N VAL A 141 12.79 6.43 -3.16
CA VAL A 141 12.11 5.12 -3.16
C VAL A 141 11.74 4.71 -1.73
N SER A 142 12.63 4.99 -0.77
CA SER A 142 12.43 4.62 0.63
C SER A 142 11.26 5.36 1.29
N VAL A 143 10.88 6.56 0.84
CA VAL A 143 9.77 7.34 1.43
C VAL A 143 8.38 6.74 1.14
N ALA A 144 8.25 5.97 0.05
CA ALA A 144 7.00 5.29 -0.28
C ALA A 144 6.63 4.23 0.76
N ILE A 145 7.64 3.61 1.39
CA ILE A 145 7.49 2.57 2.41
C ILE A 145 6.78 3.08 3.68
N PRO A 146 7.31 4.09 4.42
CA PRO A 146 6.66 4.61 5.61
C PRO A 146 5.29 5.22 5.26
N TYR A 147 5.14 5.83 4.08
CA TYR A 147 3.85 6.36 3.64
C TYR A 147 2.79 5.25 3.49
N GLY A 148 3.08 4.19 2.74
CA GLY A 148 2.15 3.09 2.50
C GLY A 148 1.77 2.37 3.79
N LEU A 149 2.76 2.09 4.65
CA LEU A 149 2.54 1.45 5.94
C LEU A 149 1.72 2.32 6.90
N PHE A 150 2.02 3.62 6.97
CA PHE A 150 1.29 4.55 7.81
C PHE A 150 -0.17 4.70 7.36
N SER A 151 -0.40 4.88 6.06
CA SER A 151 -1.75 4.99 5.49
C SER A 151 -2.56 3.71 5.74
N THR A 152 -1.94 2.54 5.57
CA THR A 152 -2.57 1.24 5.84
C THR A 152 -2.91 1.06 7.33
N GLY A 153 -2.00 1.46 8.22
CA GLY A 153 -2.24 1.46 9.67
C GLY A 153 -3.43 2.33 10.08
N LEU A 154 -3.59 3.51 9.45
CA LEU A 154 -4.75 4.39 9.68
C LEU A 154 -6.06 3.73 9.23
N TYR A 155 -6.07 3.01 8.10
CA TYR A 155 -7.25 2.24 7.70
C TYR A 155 -7.60 1.16 8.71
N TYR A 156 -6.62 0.41 9.22
CA TYR A 156 -6.90 -0.61 10.25
C TYR A 156 -7.51 0.00 11.51
N LEU A 157 -6.99 1.14 11.99
CA LEU A 157 -7.57 1.86 13.13
C LEU A 157 -9.01 2.33 12.85
N ARG A 158 -9.29 2.86 11.65
CA ARG A 158 -10.65 3.23 11.22
C ARG A 158 -11.59 2.02 11.21
N HIS A 159 -11.12 0.86 10.73
CA HIS A 159 -11.90 -0.37 10.70
C HIS A 159 -12.20 -0.92 12.10
N VAL A 160 -11.28 -0.79 13.05
CA VAL A 160 -11.48 -1.18 14.47
C VAL A 160 -12.57 -0.32 15.13
N MET A 161 -12.60 0.98 14.83
CA MET A 161 -13.59 1.94 15.33
C MET A 161 -14.96 1.83 14.65
N GLY A 162 -15.00 1.38 13.39
CA GLY A 162 -16.24 1.13 12.66
C GLY A 162 -17.04 -0.03 13.26
N ARG A 163 -18.36 -0.04 13.04
CA ARG A 163 -19.17 -1.23 13.31
C ARG A 163 -18.82 -2.29 12.26
N ILE A 164 -18.23 -3.39 12.70
CA ILE A 164 -18.03 -4.59 11.88
C ILE A 164 -19.39 -5.29 11.87
N SER A 165 -20.26 -4.90 10.94
CA SER A 165 -21.51 -5.62 10.71
C SER A 165 -21.23 -6.74 9.72
N PHE A 166 -21.24 -7.98 10.21
CA PHE A 166 -21.43 -9.16 9.35
C PHE A 166 -22.91 -9.16 8.98
N CYS A 167 -23.26 -8.76 7.76
CA CYS A 167 -24.63 -8.86 7.26
C CYS A 167 -24.62 -9.75 6.03
N ASP A 168 -25.11 -10.95 6.24
CA ASP A 168 -26.00 -11.68 5.34
C ASP A 168 -25.47 -12.07 3.95
N GLU A 169 -24.45 -12.93 3.92
CA GLU A 169 -24.21 -13.81 2.76
C GLU A 169 -24.57 -15.26 3.11
N ARG A 170 -25.61 -15.44 3.96
CA ARG A 170 -26.15 -16.76 4.34
C ARG A 170 -27.39 -17.16 3.54
N VAL A 171 -27.74 -16.41 2.48
CA VAL A 171 -28.83 -16.74 1.56
C VAL A 171 -28.46 -16.40 0.11
N SER A 172 -27.88 -17.37 -0.60
CA SER A 172 -28.20 -17.69 -2.00
C SER A 172 -27.81 -19.13 -2.29
#